data_AF-V4LZ48-F1
#
_entry.id   AF-V4LZ48-F1
#
_cell.length_a   1.000
_cell.length_b   1.000
_cell.length_c   1.000
_cell.angle_alpha   90.00
_cell.angle_beta   90.00
_cell.angle_gamma   90.00
#
_symmetry.space_group_name_H-M   'P 1'
#
loop_
_entity.id
_entity.type
_entity.pdbx_description
1 polymer ?
#
loop_
_entity_poly.entity_id
_entity_poly.type
_entity_poly.pdbx_seq_one_letter_code
_entity_poly.pdbx_strand_id
1 'polypeptide(L)'
;MCFKELNQMVIPIFYDVDPSDVRKQTGEFGEGFEKTCKGKSDDHKERWIRALTEVANLAGEDSRNWSDEANMIEKIAKDVLNKLMTSSNDFGDFVGITAHLEKLNSVLSLESEEVRMVGIVRASGIGKSTIGRALYSQLSGRFHHHAFVSYT
;
A
#
# COMPACT_ATOMS: atom_id res chain seq x y z
N MET A 1 -2.41 -19.39 10.67
CA MET A 1 -2.91 -18.00 10.80
C MET A 1 -3.36 -17.55 9.43
N CYS A 2 -4.58 -17.03 9.31
CA CYS A 2 -5.22 -16.79 8.00
C CYS A 2 -4.34 -15.97 7.03
N PHE A 3 -3.63 -14.95 7.50
CA PHE A 3 -2.83 -14.13 6.59
C PHE A 3 -1.59 -14.83 6.03
N LYS A 4 -1.02 -15.80 6.76
CA LYS A 4 0.09 -16.63 6.24
C LYS A 4 -0.42 -17.67 5.23
N GLU A 5 -1.60 -18.22 5.47
CA GLU A 5 -2.18 -19.30 4.65
C GLU A 5 -2.86 -18.76 3.38
N LEU A 6 -3.46 -17.57 3.45
CA LEU A 6 -4.18 -16.92 2.36
C LEU A 6 -3.33 -15.88 1.62
N ASN A 7 -2.03 -15.80 1.94
CA ASN A 7 -1.10 -14.81 1.39
C ASN A 7 -1.63 -13.36 1.46
N GLN A 8 -2.36 -13.05 2.54
CA GLN A 8 -2.94 -11.73 2.75
C GLN A 8 -1.86 -10.79 3.29
N MET A 9 -1.83 -9.60 2.73
CA MET A 9 -0.97 -8.54 3.20
C MET A 9 -1.49 -7.96 4.50
N VAL A 10 -0.62 -7.88 5.50
CA VAL A 10 -0.90 -7.26 6.81
C VAL A 10 0.21 -6.26 7.10
N ILE A 11 -0.18 -5.05 7.51
CA ILE A 11 0.73 -3.99 7.93
C ILE A 11 0.27 -3.56 9.33
N PRO A 12 0.97 -3.95 10.40
CA PRO A 12 0.61 -3.52 11.74
C PRO A 12 0.95 -2.05 11.96
N ILE A 13 0.12 -1.37 12.73
CA ILE A 13 0.33 0.00 13.19
C ILE A 13 0.31 -0.05 14.72
N PHE A 14 1.42 0.30 15.36
CA PHE A 14 1.57 0.37 16.80
C PHE A 14 1.38 1.82 17.23
N TYR A 15 0.17 2.12 17.68
CA TYR A 15 -0.23 3.45 18.14
C TYR A 15 -0.06 3.56 19.65
N ASP A 16 0.83 4.45 20.12
CA ASP A 16 1.21 4.66 21.51
C ASP A 16 1.51 3.39 22.32
N VAL A 17 2.02 2.35 21.65
CA VAL A 17 2.37 1.07 22.27
C VAL A 17 3.71 0.58 21.76
N ASP A 18 4.55 0.05 22.64
CA ASP A 18 5.79 -0.58 22.22
C ASP A 18 5.49 -1.92 21.52
N PRO A 19 5.96 -2.13 20.27
CA PRO A 19 5.81 -3.42 19.60
C PRO A 19 6.38 -4.58 20.42
N SER A 20 7.40 -4.35 21.25
CA SER A 20 8.00 -5.35 22.15
C SER A 20 7.03 -5.79 23.25
N ASP A 21 6.23 -4.87 23.77
CA ASP A 21 5.21 -5.15 24.77
C ASP A 21 4.04 -5.92 24.16
N VAL A 22 3.67 -5.62 22.91
CA VAL A 22 2.70 -6.45 22.16
C VAL A 22 3.28 -7.84 21.89
N ARG A 23 4.57 -7.94 21.53
CA ARG A 23 5.23 -9.21 21.19
C ARG A 23 5.37 -10.14 22.37
N LYS A 24 5.72 -9.61 23.54
CA LYS A 24 5.98 -10.38 24.76
C LYS A 24 4.78 -10.40 25.71
N GLN A 25 3.72 -9.66 25.37
CA GLN A 25 2.56 -9.40 26.23
C GLN A 25 3.01 -8.89 27.61
N THR A 26 3.86 -7.85 27.60
CA THR A 26 4.41 -7.18 28.78
C THR A 26 3.92 -5.74 28.91
N GLY A 27 4.28 -5.05 29.99
CA GLY A 27 3.89 -3.67 30.24
C GLY A 27 2.38 -3.49 30.35
N GLU A 28 1.89 -2.29 30.03
CA GLU A 28 0.47 -1.94 30.10
C GLU A 28 -0.38 -2.81 29.15
N PHE A 29 0.15 -3.11 27.97
CA PHE A 29 -0.50 -4.02 27.02
C PHE A 29 -0.69 -5.42 27.62
N GLY A 30 0.34 -5.94 28.28
CA GLY A 30 0.31 -7.23 28.98
C GLY A 30 -0.72 -7.29 30.09
N GLU A 31 -0.85 -6.23 30.90
CA GLU A 31 -1.87 -6.14 31.95
C GLU A 31 -3.30 -6.17 31.37
N GLY A 32 -3.53 -5.48 30.26
CA GLY A 32 -4.80 -5.54 29.52
C GLY A 32 -5.07 -6.92 28.93
N PHE A 33 -4.04 -7.57 28.40
CA PHE A 33 -4.11 -8.92 27.86
C PHE A 33 -4.47 -9.94 28.96
N GLU A 34 -3.82 -9.89 30.12
CA GLU A 34 -4.09 -10.80 31.24
C GLU A 34 -5.54 -10.68 31.72
N LYS A 35 -6.05 -9.45 31.87
CA LYS A 35 -7.46 -9.20 32.20
C LYS A 35 -8.39 -9.82 31.16
N THR A 36 -8.06 -9.72 29.87
CA THR A 36 -8.83 -10.30 28.75
C THR A 36 -8.81 -11.84 28.76
N CYS A 37 -7.71 -12.43 29.24
CA CYS A 37 -7.55 -13.88 29.34
C CYS A 37 -8.26 -14.51 30.54
N LYS A 38 -8.80 -13.73 31.48
CA LYS A 38 -9.56 -14.25 32.63
C LYS A 38 -10.77 -15.06 32.14
N GLY A 39 -10.89 -16.29 32.64
CA GLY A 39 -11.97 -17.20 32.26
C GLY A 39 -11.85 -17.82 30.87
N LYS A 40 -10.72 -17.64 30.17
CA LYS A 40 -10.43 -18.31 28.89
C LYS A 40 -9.67 -19.61 29.11
N SER A 41 -9.90 -20.60 28.25
CA SER A 41 -9.11 -21.83 28.20
C SER A 41 -7.67 -21.53 27.80
N ASP A 42 -6.75 -22.41 28.20
CA ASP A 42 -5.33 -22.23 27.87
C ASP A 42 -5.07 -22.30 26.35
N ASP A 43 -5.82 -23.14 25.62
CA ASP A 43 -5.78 -23.18 24.15
C ASP A 43 -6.07 -21.79 23.53
N HIS A 44 -7.10 -21.08 24.02
CA HIS A 44 -7.41 -19.75 23.52
C HIS A 44 -6.29 -18.75 23.81
N LYS A 45 -5.68 -18.82 25.01
CA LYS A 45 -4.58 -17.93 25.39
C LYS A 45 -3.36 -18.17 24.52
N GLU A 46 -2.96 -19.43 24.32
CA GLU A 46 -1.82 -19.80 23.47
C GLU A 46 -2.01 -19.33 22.03
N ARG A 47 -3.23 -19.49 21.48
CA ARG A 47 -3.55 -19.02 20.13
C ARG A 47 -3.42 -17.50 20.01
N TRP A 48 -3.85 -16.73 21.01
CA TRP A 48 -3.71 -15.28 21.01
C TRP A 48 -2.26 -14.83 21.20
N ILE A 49 -1.52 -15.44 22.11
CA ILE A 49 -0.09 -15.18 22.32
C ILE A 49 0.68 -15.39 21.02
N ARG A 50 0.45 -16.52 20.34
CA ARG A 50 1.07 -16.80 19.05
C ARG A 50 0.66 -15.76 18.00
N ALA A 51 -0.62 -15.40 17.95
CA ALA A 51 -1.11 -14.43 16.98
C ALA A 51 -0.47 -13.05 17.15
N LEU A 52 -0.45 -12.54 18.37
CA LEU A 52 0.14 -11.24 18.71
C LEU A 52 1.64 -11.23 18.50
N THR A 53 2.34 -12.28 18.91
CA THR A 53 3.79 -12.43 18.66
C THR A 53 4.10 -12.39 17.17
N GLU A 54 3.33 -13.10 16.33
CA GLU A 54 3.54 -13.10 14.89
C GLU A 54 3.26 -11.73 14.25
N VAL A 55 2.17 -11.06 14.63
CA VAL A 55 1.84 -9.70 14.14
C VAL A 55 2.91 -8.70 14.56
N ALA A 56 3.38 -8.76 15.80
CA ALA A 56 4.43 -7.88 16.33
C ALA A 56 5.83 -8.12 15.73
N ASN A 57 6.01 -9.20 14.96
CA ASN A 57 7.22 -9.47 14.20
C ASN A 57 7.12 -9.01 12.73
N LEU A 58 5.94 -8.61 12.26
CA LEU A 58 5.80 -8.04 10.92
C LEU A 58 6.39 -6.62 10.87
N ALA A 59 6.91 -6.25 9.70
CA ALA A 59 7.28 -4.86 9.44
C ALA A 59 6.02 -3.99 9.41
N GLY A 60 6.01 -2.94 10.23
CA GLY A 60 4.90 -2.01 10.37
C GLY A 60 5.35 -0.65 10.85
N GLU A 61 4.40 0.20 11.22
CA GLU A 61 4.67 1.56 11.68
C GLU A 61 4.50 1.67 13.19
N ASP A 62 5.43 2.38 13.84
CA ASP A 62 5.36 2.74 15.26
C ASP A 62 5.17 4.24 15.36
N SER A 63 4.00 4.67 15.86
CA SER A 63 3.62 6.07 16.00
C SER A 63 4.63 6.90 16.79
N ARG A 64 5.35 6.28 17.74
CA ARG A 64 6.33 6.95 18.60
C ARG A 64 7.57 7.41 17.83
N ASN A 65 7.78 6.88 16.62
CA ASN A 65 8.85 7.30 15.70
C ASN A 65 8.44 8.52 14.85
N TRP A 66 7.20 9.00 14.97
CA TRP A 66 6.67 10.10 14.19
C TRP A 66 6.39 11.31 15.09
N SER A 67 6.81 12.50 14.63
CA SER A 67 6.50 13.76 15.32
C SER A 67 5.14 14.36 14.90
N ASP A 68 4.56 13.86 13.82
CA ASP A 68 3.29 14.33 13.26
C ASP A 68 2.50 13.13 12.70
N GLU A 69 1.32 12.91 13.27
CA GLU A 69 0.42 11.83 12.88
C GLU A 69 -0.08 11.97 11.45
N ALA A 70 -0.25 13.20 10.95
CA ALA A 70 -0.72 13.42 9.59
C ALA A 70 0.26 12.84 8.57
N ASN A 71 1.58 13.04 8.79
CA ASN A 71 2.64 12.49 7.94
C ASN A 71 2.70 10.96 8.02
N MET A 72 2.50 10.39 9.21
CA MET A 72 2.41 8.93 9.37
C MET A 72 1.24 8.36 8.58
N ILE A 73 0.05 8.95 8.72
CA ILE A 73 -1.16 8.54 8.00
C ILE A 73 -0.96 8.67 6.48
N GLU A 74 -0.36 9.77 6.03
CA GLU A 74 -0.06 9.98 4.61
C GLU A 74 0.88 8.90 4.06
N LYS A 75 1.95 8.57 4.78
CA LYS A 75 2.86 7.47 4.40
C LYS A 75 2.12 6.14 4.32
N ILE A 76 1.34 5.79 5.35
CA ILE A 76 0.58 4.53 5.39
C ILE A 76 -0.39 4.44 4.20
N ALA A 77 -1.12 5.53 3.91
CA ALA A 77 -2.03 5.60 2.78
C ALA A 77 -1.30 5.40 1.44
N LYS A 78 -0.13 6.04 1.25
CA LYS A 78 0.73 5.85 0.08
C LYS A 78 1.24 4.41 -0.05
N ASP A 79 1.70 3.81 1.05
CA ASP A 79 2.20 2.44 1.06
C ASP A 79 1.11 1.42 0.72
N VAL A 80 -0.10 1.58 1.27
CA VAL A 80 -1.26 0.75 0.94
C VAL A 80 -1.64 0.94 -0.52
N LEU A 81 -1.73 2.17 -1.01
CA LEU A 81 -2.06 2.48 -2.40
C LEU A 81 -1.06 1.85 -3.37
N ASN A 82 0.25 2.05 -3.14
CA ASN A 82 1.30 1.49 -3.98
C ASN A 82 1.22 -0.04 -4.05
N LYS A 83 0.97 -0.69 -2.91
CA LYS A 83 0.85 -2.14 -2.82
C LYS A 83 -0.40 -2.68 -3.52
N LEU A 84 -1.53 -1.95 -3.48
CA LEU A 84 -2.74 -2.29 -4.23
C LEU A 84 -2.56 -2.09 -5.74
N MET A 85 -1.91 -1.01 -6.16
CA MET A 85 -1.66 -0.72 -7.57
C MET A 85 -0.69 -1.72 -8.22
N THR A 86 0.28 -2.24 -7.47
CA THR A 86 1.11 -3.38 -7.96
C THR A 86 0.30 -4.68 -8.14
N SER A 87 -0.85 -4.81 -7.48
CA SER A 87 -1.73 -5.98 -7.59
C SER A 87 -2.73 -5.87 -8.74
N SER A 88 -3.12 -4.66 -9.16
CA SER A 88 -4.06 -4.45 -10.26
C SER A 88 -3.34 -4.51 -11.61
N ASN A 89 -2.87 -5.69 -11.98
CA ASN A 89 -2.45 -5.99 -13.35
C ASN A 89 -3.67 -6.23 -14.27
N ASP A 90 -4.71 -5.40 -14.16
CA ASP A 90 -5.91 -5.43 -15.01
C ASP A 90 -5.61 -5.08 -16.49
N PHE A 91 -4.35 -4.76 -16.80
CA PHE A 91 -3.84 -4.54 -18.15
C PHE A 91 -2.76 -5.54 -18.56
N GLY A 92 -2.66 -6.69 -17.88
CA GLY A 92 -1.72 -7.77 -18.23
C GLY A 92 -1.82 -8.26 -19.69
N ASP A 93 -2.95 -8.02 -20.36
CA ASP A 93 -3.17 -8.34 -21.77
C ASP A 93 -2.62 -7.29 -22.75
N PHE A 94 -2.15 -6.13 -22.27
CA PHE A 94 -1.56 -5.12 -23.14
C PHE A 94 -0.04 -5.27 -23.24
N VAL A 95 0.38 -6.16 -24.13
CA VAL A 95 1.78 -6.34 -24.52
C VAL A 95 2.37 -4.98 -24.96
N GLY A 96 3.41 -4.51 -24.25
CA GLY A 96 4.18 -3.32 -24.61
C GLY A 96 3.86 -2.03 -23.84
N ILE A 97 2.89 -2.03 -22.92
CA ILE A 97 2.58 -0.84 -22.09
C ILE A 97 3.73 -0.50 -21.14
N THR A 98 4.39 -1.50 -20.54
CA THR A 98 5.54 -1.29 -19.64
C THR A 98 6.68 -0.53 -20.34
N ALA A 99 7.02 -0.91 -21.58
CA ALA A 99 8.05 -0.22 -22.36
C ALA A 99 7.63 1.23 -22.72
N HIS A 100 6.33 1.47 -22.95
CA HIS A 100 5.81 2.81 -23.16
C HIS A 100 5.87 3.67 -21.89
N LEU A 101 5.62 3.08 -20.72
CA LEU A 101 5.73 3.75 -19.43
C LEU A 101 7.16 4.09 -19.05
N GLU A 102 8.11 3.19 -19.24
CA GLU A 102 9.53 3.49 -18.98
C GLU A 102 10.01 4.66 -19.86
N LYS A 103 9.62 4.65 -21.14
CA LYS A 103 9.89 5.75 -22.06
C LYS A 103 9.14 7.03 -21.70
N LEU A 104 7.94 6.94 -21.14
CA LEU A 104 7.19 8.10 -20.67
C LEU A 104 7.74 8.65 -19.37
N ASN A 105 8.16 7.81 -18.42
CA ASN A 105 8.77 8.25 -17.16
C ASN A 105 10.08 9.00 -17.41
N SER A 106 10.89 8.56 -18.38
CA SER A 106 12.11 9.28 -18.77
C SER A 106 11.81 10.63 -19.43
N VAL A 107 10.75 10.73 -20.25
CA VAL A 107 10.36 11.98 -20.94
C VAL A 107 9.62 12.95 -20.02
N LEU A 108 8.70 12.43 -19.20
CA LEU A 108 7.89 13.21 -18.26
C LEU A 108 8.71 13.69 -17.08
N SER A 109 9.77 12.96 -16.68
CA SER A 109 10.57 13.26 -15.50
C SER A 109 9.66 13.64 -14.32
N LEU A 110 8.79 12.72 -13.91
CA LEU A 110 7.65 12.97 -12.98
C LEU A 110 8.04 13.57 -11.61
N GLU A 111 9.32 13.66 -11.32
CA GLU A 111 9.91 14.27 -10.12
C GLU A 111 10.26 15.77 -10.32
N SER A 112 10.06 16.32 -11.52
CA SER A 112 10.33 17.71 -11.86
C SER A 112 9.08 18.58 -11.64
N GLU A 113 9.25 19.79 -11.09
CA GLU A 113 8.16 20.77 -10.91
C GLU A 113 7.75 21.50 -12.22
N GLU A 114 8.27 21.06 -13.37
CA GLU A 114 8.02 21.71 -14.67
C GLU A 114 6.73 21.19 -15.32
N VAL A 115 5.97 22.09 -15.95
CA VAL A 115 4.80 21.71 -16.74
C VAL A 115 5.25 21.15 -18.09
N ARG A 116 4.86 19.91 -18.40
CA ARG A 116 5.24 19.21 -19.63
C ARG A 116 4.02 18.72 -20.39
N MET A 117 4.09 18.82 -21.72
CA MET A 117 3.10 18.27 -22.63
C MET A 117 3.74 17.16 -23.45
N VAL A 118 3.10 15.98 -23.50
CA VAL A 118 3.59 14.83 -24.26
C VAL A 118 2.54 14.39 -25.27
N GLY A 119 2.93 14.32 -26.54
CA GLY A 119 2.08 13.83 -27.63
C GLY A 119 2.42 12.37 -28.00
N ILE A 120 1.40 11.53 -28.11
CA ILE A 120 1.54 10.17 -28.66
C ILE A 120 1.11 10.19 -30.12
N VAL A 121 2.07 10.03 -31.04
CA VAL A 121 1.80 10.03 -32.48
C VAL A 121 1.96 8.61 -33.05
N ARG A 122 0.91 8.09 -33.69
CA ARG A 122 0.87 6.82 -34.44
C ARG A 122 -0.14 6.88 -35.58
N ALA A 123 -0.06 5.96 -36.53
CA ALA A 123 -1.07 5.80 -37.58
C ALA A 123 -2.48 5.51 -37.02
N SER A 124 -3.51 5.79 -37.82
CA SER A 124 -4.92 5.61 -37.42
C SER A 124 -5.25 4.14 -37.13
N GLY A 125 -6.16 3.87 -36.21
CA GLY A 125 -6.63 2.51 -35.87
C GLY A 125 -5.76 1.70 -34.88
N ILE A 126 -4.56 2.19 -34.50
CA ILE A 126 -3.61 1.42 -33.66
C ILE A 126 -3.90 1.52 -32.14
N GLY A 127 -5.05 2.07 -31.73
CA GLY A 127 -5.43 2.13 -30.32
C GLY A 127 -4.71 3.20 -29.49
N LYS A 128 -4.42 4.38 -30.08
CA LYS A 128 -3.82 5.53 -29.36
C LYS A 128 -4.62 5.91 -28.10
N SER A 129 -5.94 5.96 -28.22
CA SER A 129 -6.84 6.25 -27.09
C SER A 129 -6.77 5.17 -26.02
N THR A 130 -6.53 3.91 -26.41
CA THR A 130 -6.34 2.78 -25.49
C THR A 130 -5.06 2.93 -24.68
N ILE A 131 -3.94 3.29 -25.34
CA ILE A 131 -2.67 3.60 -24.67
C ILE A 131 -2.85 4.80 -23.73
N GLY A 132 -3.49 5.87 -24.17
CA GLY A 132 -3.76 7.04 -23.33
C GLY A 132 -4.57 6.71 -22.08
N ARG A 133 -5.59 5.85 -22.21
CA ARG A 133 -6.43 5.40 -21.08
C ARG A 133 -5.64 4.55 -20.09
N ALA A 134 -4.82 3.63 -20.57
CA ALA A 134 -3.99 2.79 -19.71
C ALA A 134 -2.93 3.60 -18.96
N LEU A 135 -2.28 4.55 -19.64
CA LEU A 135 -1.33 5.47 -19.01
C LEU A 135 -2.01 6.32 -17.94
N TYR A 136 -3.18 6.88 -18.25
CA TYR A 136 -3.96 7.64 -17.28
C TYR A 136 -4.27 6.80 -16.04
N SER A 137 -4.77 5.57 -16.21
CA SER A 137 -5.09 4.68 -15.08
C SER A 137 -3.90 4.40 -14.17
N GLN A 138 -2.68 4.40 -14.70
CA GLN A 138 -1.47 4.14 -13.92
C GLN A 138 -0.87 5.40 -13.28
N LEU A 139 -0.99 6.54 -13.95
CA LEU A 139 -0.31 7.77 -13.53
C LEU A 139 -1.22 8.72 -12.75
N SER A 140 -2.54 8.65 -12.93
CA SER A 140 -3.48 9.62 -12.36
C SER A 140 -3.36 9.72 -10.85
N GLY A 141 -3.16 8.59 -10.16
CA GLY A 141 -2.97 8.52 -8.70
C GLY A 141 -1.75 9.27 -8.17
N ARG A 142 -0.82 9.70 -9.03
CA ARG A 142 0.35 10.52 -8.66
C ARG A 142 0.06 12.02 -8.65
N PHE A 143 -1.11 12.45 -9.12
CA PHE A 143 -1.47 13.86 -9.24
C PHE A 143 -2.73 14.17 -8.41
N HIS A 144 -2.70 15.27 -7.66
CA HIS A 144 -3.85 15.76 -6.87
C HIS A 144 -5.10 16.02 -7.73
N HIS A 145 -4.90 16.50 -8.96
CA HIS A 145 -5.97 16.76 -9.91
C HIS A 145 -5.63 16.12 -11.24
N HIS A 146 -6.56 15.34 -11.77
CA HIS A 146 -6.37 14.62 -13.02
C HIS A 146 -7.71 14.38 -13.71
N ALA A 147 -7.73 14.39 -15.03
CA ALA A 147 -8.90 14.08 -15.84
C ALA A 147 -8.48 13.38 -17.14
N PHE A 148 -9.31 12.46 -17.62
CA PHE A 148 -9.14 11.84 -18.93
C PHE A 148 -10.26 12.30 -19.86
N VAL A 149 -9.88 12.95 -20.95
CA VAL A 149 -10.82 13.43 -21.98
C VAL A 149 -10.61 12.59 -23.24
N SER A 150 -11.67 11.94 -23.70
CA SER A 150 -11.67 11.24 -24.99
C SER A 150 -12.90 11.63 -25.79
N TYR A 151 -12.69 11.93 -27.06
CA TYR A 151 -13.76 12.15 -28.03
C TYR A 151 -14.02 10.81 -28.73
N THR A 152 -15.25 10.30 -28.64
CA THR A 152 -15.75 9.15 -29.40
C THR A 152 -16.00 9.53 -30.84
#